data_AF-A0A7J2U0G9-F1
#
_entry.id   AF-A0A7J2U0G9-F1
#
_cell.length_a   1.000
_cell.length_b   1.000
_cell.length_c   1.000
_cell.angle_alpha   90.00
_cell.angle_beta   90.00
_cell.angle_gamma   90.00
#
_symmetry.space_group_name_H-M   'P 1'
#
loop_
_entity.id
_entity.type
_entity.pdbx_description
1 polymer ?
#
loop_
_entity_poly.entity_id
_entity_poly.type
_entity_poly.pdbx_seq_one_letter_code
_entity_poly.pdbx_strand_id
1 'polypeptide(L)'
;MCCDSEFYPAVLLLPVKVEDRVRFVTLLFSSPAVVEVLNLFKLGEELCQRDVVKALSHRSNKTVIESLKKLVSLRLLAESVKRVERNGKRIRVKCYSLTEIGKWYVTLFKDPRDFEPNTLHQLLEELFIKFVERFTELAKKVGFNENEIYQHLLANTLKTHSKKLHKEISGNQ
;
A
#
# COMPACT_ATOMS: atom_id res chain seq x y z
N MET A 1 19.31 -9.92 -16.55
CA MET A 1 19.33 -9.49 -15.13
C MET A 1 18.06 -10.01 -14.51
N CYS A 2 18.23 -10.92 -13.54
CA CYS A 2 17.22 -11.84 -13.03
C CYS A 2 16.03 -11.12 -12.39
N CYS A 3 14.81 -11.66 -12.61
CA CYS A 3 13.76 -11.86 -11.61
C CYS A 3 12.52 -12.50 -12.28
N ASP A 4 12.61 -13.78 -12.62
CA ASP A 4 11.42 -14.66 -12.81
C ASP A 4 11.04 -15.33 -11.46
N SER A 5 11.35 -14.68 -10.34
CA SER A 5 10.76 -15.02 -9.05
C SER A 5 9.43 -14.29 -8.93
N GLU A 6 8.36 -15.03 -8.64
CA GLU A 6 7.05 -14.48 -8.27
C GLU A 6 7.20 -13.53 -7.08
N PHE A 7 7.50 -12.26 -7.36
CA PHE A 7 7.54 -11.20 -6.37
C PHE A 7 6.08 -10.89 -6.04
N TYR A 8 5.56 -11.47 -4.96
CA TYR A 8 4.27 -11.07 -4.41
C TYR A 8 4.40 -9.62 -3.94
N PRO A 9 3.77 -8.66 -4.63
CA PRO A 9 4.22 -7.27 -4.54
C PRO A 9 3.84 -6.56 -3.24
N ALA A 10 2.97 -7.12 -2.40
CA ALA A 10 2.68 -6.55 -1.07
C ALA A 10 1.82 -7.46 -0.17
N VAL A 11 1.84 -7.15 1.14
CA VAL A 11 0.90 -7.66 2.15
C VAL A 11 -0.26 -6.67 2.28
N LEU A 12 -1.50 -7.18 2.15
CA LEU A 12 -2.73 -6.38 2.21
C LEU A 12 -3.20 -6.21 3.67
N LEU A 13 -3.02 -5.02 4.25
CA LEU A 13 -3.58 -4.70 5.56
C LEU A 13 -5.08 -4.37 5.42
N LEU A 14 -5.93 -5.34 5.74
CA LEU A 14 -7.39 -5.18 5.67
C LEU A 14 -7.99 -4.64 6.98
N PRO A 15 -9.14 -3.93 6.91
CA PRO A 15 -9.91 -3.57 8.09
C PRO A 15 -10.27 -4.77 8.99
N VAL A 16 -10.39 -4.53 10.29
CA VAL A 16 -10.72 -5.58 11.27
C VAL A 16 -12.19 -6.01 11.16
N LYS A 17 -13.11 -5.08 10.90
CA LYS A 17 -14.54 -5.36 10.73
C LYS A 17 -14.83 -5.94 9.36
N VAL A 18 -15.66 -6.97 9.30
CA VAL A 18 -16.01 -7.67 8.04
C VAL A 18 -16.66 -6.72 7.05
N GLU A 19 -17.59 -5.89 7.52
CA GLU A 19 -18.34 -4.94 6.70
C GLU A 19 -17.41 -3.90 6.07
N ASP A 20 -16.45 -3.42 6.86
CA ASP A 20 -15.42 -2.50 6.38
C ASP A 20 -14.50 -3.18 5.37
N ARG A 21 -14.17 -4.47 5.53
CA ARG A 21 -13.39 -5.23 4.53
C ARG A 21 -14.12 -5.35 3.21
N VAL A 22 -15.39 -5.77 3.25
CA VAL A 22 -16.22 -5.92 2.03
C VAL A 22 -16.34 -4.58 1.33
N ARG A 23 -16.67 -3.52 2.08
CA ARG A 23 -16.75 -2.15 1.55
C ARG A 23 -15.41 -1.70 0.95
N PHE A 24 -14.31 -2.03 1.60
CA PHE A 24 -12.98 -1.63 1.17
C PHE A 24 -12.61 -2.28 -0.16
N VAL A 25 -12.71 -3.61 -0.25
CA VAL A 25 -12.39 -4.37 -1.47
C VAL A 25 -13.31 -3.95 -2.60
N THR A 26 -14.63 -3.91 -2.36
CA THR A 26 -15.59 -3.53 -3.40
C THR A 26 -15.33 -2.12 -3.93
N LEU A 27 -15.11 -1.12 -3.07
CA LEU A 27 -14.89 0.26 -3.53
C LEU A 27 -13.55 0.45 -4.24
N LEU A 28 -12.45 -0.11 -3.72
CA LEU A 28 -11.13 0.04 -4.31
C LEU A 28 -11.06 -0.59 -5.70
N PHE A 29 -11.65 -1.78 -5.87
CA PHE A 29 -11.62 -2.53 -7.13
C PHE A 29 -12.84 -2.27 -8.04
N SER A 30 -13.79 -1.42 -7.63
CA SER A 30 -14.99 -1.11 -8.43
C SER A 30 -14.71 -0.32 -9.71
N SER A 31 -13.58 0.40 -9.79
CA SER A 31 -13.32 1.30 -10.91
C SER A 31 -11.83 1.49 -11.16
N PRO A 32 -11.36 1.34 -12.41
CA PRO A 32 -9.99 1.68 -12.80
C PRO A 32 -9.61 3.13 -12.43
N ALA A 33 -10.58 4.04 -12.44
CA ALA A 33 -10.35 5.45 -12.10
C ALA A 33 -9.97 5.66 -10.62
N VAL A 34 -10.36 4.77 -9.71
CA VAL A 34 -9.97 4.87 -8.29
C VAL A 34 -8.50 4.50 -8.14
N VAL A 35 -8.08 3.42 -8.80
CA VAL A 35 -6.69 2.95 -8.82
C VAL A 35 -5.78 3.96 -9.51
N GLU A 36 -6.19 4.51 -10.66
CA GLU A 36 -5.43 5.55 -11.36
C GLU A 36 -5.21 6.80 -10.50
N VAL A 37 -6.25 7.25 -9.78
CA VAL A 37 -6.10 8.38 -8.85
C VAL A 37 -5.14 8.04 -7.72
N LEU A 38 -5.24 6.84 -7.11
CA LEU A 38 -4.34 6.42 -6.05
C LEU A 38 -2.88 6.36 -6.52
N ASN A 39 -2.64 5.89 -7.75
CA ASN A 39 -1.30 5.74 -8.33
C ASN A 39 -0.57 7.06 -8.61
N LEU A 40 -1.29 8.17 -8.69
CA LEU A 40 -0.65 9.48 -8.80
C LEU A 40 0.12 9.89 -7.55
N PHE A 41 -0.28 9.40 -6.39
CA PHE A 41 0.34 9.80 -5.12
C PHE A 41 1.69 9.13 -4.93
N LYS A 42 2.65 9.90 -4.42
CA LYS A 42 3.97 9.41 -4.01
C LYS A 42 4.07 9.40 -2.48
N LEU A 43 4.94 8.55 -1.97
CA LEU A 43 5.19 8.44 -0.54
C LEU A 43 5.73 9.78 -0.02
N GLY A 44 5.12 10.30 1.05
CA GLY A 44 5.53 11.57 1.67
C GLY A 44 5.09 12.85 0.94
N GLU A 45 4.44 12.75 -0.22
CA GLU A 45 4.01 13.91 -1.01
C GLU A 45 2.53 14.23 -0.84
N GLU A 46 2.18 15.49 -1.10
CA GLU A 46 0.80 15.98 -1.15
C GLU A 46 0.46 16.45 -2.58
N LEU A 47 -0.74 16.11 -3.07
CA LEU A 47 -1.24 16.57 -4.36
C LEU A 47 -2.56 17.33 -4.20
N CYS A 48 -2.67 18.48 -4.84
CA CYS A 48 -3.90 19.26 -4.83
C CYS A 48 -4.87 18.79 -5.91
N GLN A 49 -6.19 18.90 -5.65
CA GLN A 49 -7.25 18.40 -6.53
C GLN A 49 -7.09 18.84 -7.98
N ARG A 50 -6.71 20.10 -8.19
CA ARG A 50 -6.48 20.66 -9.53
C ARG A 50 -5.38 19.90 -10.28
N ASP A 51 -4.33 19.53 -9.58
CA ASP A 51 -3.16 18.89 -10.19
C ASP A 51 -3.48 17.41 -10.49
N VAL A 52 -4.28 16.75 -9.63
CA VAL A 52 -4.85 15.42 -9.91
C VAL A 52 -5.77 15.45 -11.14
N VAL A 53 -6.67 16.42 -11.22
CA VAL A 53 -7.58 16.60 -12.37
C VAL A 53 -6.79 16.88 -13.65
N LYS A 54 -5.72 17.68 -13.57
CA LYS A 54 -4.84 17.96 -14.70
C LYS A 54 -4.08 16.71 -15.16
N ALA A 55 -3.57 15.91 -14.21
CA ALA A 55 -2.84 14.68 -14.51
C ALA A 55 -3.73 13.62 -15.18
N LEU A 56 -5.02 13.56 -14.83
CA LEU A 56 -6.01 12.66 -15.44
C LEU A 56 -6.93 13.39 -16.41
N SER A 57 -6.37 14.23 -17.29
CA SER A 57 -7.13 15.04 -18.25
C SER A 57 -7.94 14.20 -19.25
N HIS A 58 -7.61 12.93 -19.44
CA HIS A 58 -8.41 11.96 -20.21
C HIS A 58 -9.69 11.52 -19.50
N ARG A 59 -9.88 11.87 -18.22
CA ARG A 59 -11.08 11.55 -17.42
C ARG A 59 -11.91 12.80 -17.15
N SER A 60 -13.21 12.60 -16.94
CA SER A 60 -14.07 13.70 -16.50
C SER A 60 -13.69 14.18 -15.10
N ASN A 61 -13.76 15.49 -14.85
CA ASN A 61 -13.51 16.08 -13.53
C ASN A 61 -14.39 15.44 -12.45
N LYS A 62 -15.65 15.12 -12.78
CA LYS A 62 -16.59 14.46 -11.87
C LYS A 62 -16.05 13.10 -11.42
N THR A 63 -15.58 12.28 -12.34
CA THR A 63 -15.01 10.95 -12.05
C THR A 63 -13.79 11.05 -11.14
N VAL A 64 -12.87 11.98 -11.43
CA VAL A 64 -11.66 12.17 -10.61
C VAL A 64 -12.03 12.59 -9.17
N ILE A 65 -12.96 13.53 -9.03
CA ILE A 65 -13.41 14.02 -7.72
C ILE A 65 -14.14 12.92 -6.93
N GLU A 66 -14.97 12.11 -7.59
CA GLU A 66 -15.63 10.96 -6.96
C GLU A 66 -14.61 9.91 -6.50
N SER A 67 -13.59 9.60 -7.30
CA SER A 67 -12.49 8.72 -6.90
C SER A 67 -11.75 9.24 -5.67
N LEU A 68 -11.41 10.53 -5.63
CA LEU A 68 -10.77 11.15 -4.45
C LEU A 68 -11.65 11.00 -3.20
N LYS A 69 -12.96 11.28 -3.30
CA LYS A 69 -13.89 11.10 -2.19
C LYS A 69 -13.95 9.64 -1.72
N LYS A 70 -13.97 8.68 -2.65
CA LYS A 70 -13.94 7.24 -2.31
C LYS A 70 -12.67 6.90 -1.54
N LEU A 71 -11.49 7.30 -2.04
CA LEU A 71 -10.20 7.05 -1.38
C LEU A 71 -10.11 7.68 0.02
N VAL A 72 -10.64 8.90 0.20
CA VAL A 72 -10.75 9.52 1.54
C VAL A 72 -11.70 8.73 2.44
N SER A 73 -12.84 8.27 1.92
CA SER A 73 -13.80 7.46 2.68
C SER A 73 -13.28 6.06 3.06
N LEU A 74 -12.25 5.58 2.37
CA LEU A 74 -11.52 4.36 2.67
C LEU A 74 -10.31 4.62 3.59
N ARG A 75 -10.08 5.89 3.98
CA ARG A 75 -8.91 6.35 4.73
C ARG A 75 -7.59 6.02 4.02
N LEU A 76 -7.58 5.94 2.69
CA LEU A 76 -6.36 5.82 1.90
C LEU A 76 -5.72 7.19 1.63
N LEU A 77 -6.55 8.22 1.58
CA LEU A 77 -6.11 9.61 1.50
C LEU A 77 -6.61 10.41 2.70
N ALA A 78 -5.79 11.32 3.19
CA ALA A 78 -6.19 12.41 4.07
C ALA A 78 -6.52 13.64 3.20
N GLU A 79 -7.60 14.35 3.51
CA GLU A 79 -7.95 15.62 2.86
C GLU A 79 -7.49 16.80 3.73
N SER A 80 -6.80 17.77 3.13
CA SER A 80 -6.41 19.04 3.72
C SER A 80 -6.94 20.21 2.88
N VAL A 81 -7.14 21.38 3.50
CA VAL A 81 -7.53 22.60 2.78
C VAL A 81 -6.44 23.64 2.94
N LYS A 82 -5.77 23.98 1.84
CA LYS A 82 -4.72 25.00 1.80
C LYS A 82 -5.28 26.31 1.26
N ARG A 83 -4.80 27.43 1.82
CA ARG A 83 -5.04 28.77 1.29
C ARG A 83 -3.88 29.11 0.37
N VAL A 84 -4.18 29.32 -0.90
CA VAL A 84 -3.20 29.73 -1.91
C VAL A 84 -3.63 31.04 -2.52
N GLU A 85 -2.67 31.88 -2.84
CA GLU A 85 -2.91 33.17 -3.47
C GLU A 85 -2.74 33.05 -4.98
N ARG A 86 -3.75 33.46 -5.74
CA ARG A 86 -3.72 33.42 -7.20
C ARG A 86 -4.35 34.68 -7.75
N ASN A 87 -3.61 35.42 -8.58
CA ASN A 87 -4.04 36.69 -9.17
C ASN A 87 -4.58 37.69 -8.12
N GLY A 88 -3.89 37.81 -6.98
CA GLY A 88 -4.28 38.69 -5.87
C GLY A 88 -5.52 38.24 -5.08
N LYS A 89 -6.09 37.05 -5.36
CA LYS A 89 -7.22 36.47 -4.61
C LYS A 89 -6.75 35.26 -3.81
N ARG A 90 -7.13 35.22 -2.52
CA ARG A 90 -6.95 34.04 -1.66
C ARG A 90 -8.02 33.01 -2.00
N ILE A 91 -7.60 31.89 -2.57
CA ILE A 91 -8.46 30.75 -2.90
C ILE A 91 -8.17 29.58 -1.97
N ARG A 92 -9.21 28.80 -1.65
CA ARG A 92 -9.09 27.56 -0.89
C ARG A 92 -8.97 26.39 -1.86
N VAL A 93 -7.94 25.58 -1.68
CA VAL A 93 -7.69 24.41 -2.53
C VAL A 93 -7.63 23.17 -1.66
N LYS A 94 -8.38 22.14 -2.08
CA LYS A 94 -8.30 20.80 -1.47
C LYS A 94 -7.04 20.10 -1.92
N CYS A 95 -6.28 19.57 -0.99
CA CYS A 95 -5.11 18.77 -1.25
C CYS A 95 -5.19 17.47 -0.46
N TYR A 96 -4.46 16.46 -0.93
CA TYR A 96 -4.58 15.10 -0.46
C TYR A 96 -3.19 14.51 -0.27
N SER A 97 -3.03 13.66 0.74
CA SER A 97 -1.81 12.89 0.99
C SER A 97 -2.16 11.46 1.37
N LEU A 98 -1.23 10.53 1.16
CA LEU A 98 -1.39 9.15 1.60
C LEU A 98 -1.45 9.11 3.14
N THR A 99 -2.40 8.36 3.67
CA THR A 99 -2.40 7.98 5.09
C THR A 99 -1.39 6.85 5.32
N GLU A 100 -1.17 6.47 6.58
CA GLU A 100 -0.39 5.26 6.91
C GLU A 100 -0.90 4.00 6.19
N ILE A 101 -2.23 3.85 6.06
CA ILE A 101 -2.80 2.73 5.29
C ILE A 101 -2.59 2.96 3.79
N GLY A 102 -2.82 4.19 3.30
CA GLY A 102 -2.62 4.57 1.91
C GLY A 102 -1.23 4.22 1.37
N LYS A 103 -0.19 4.38 2.19
CA LYS A 103 1.20 4.02 1.85
C LYS A 103 1.34 2.55 1.43
N TRP A 104 0.67 1.63 2.11
CA TRP A 104 0.71 0.20 1.78
C TRP A 104 -0.10 -0.14 0.53
N TYR A 105 -1.16 0.61 0.27
CA TYR A 105 -2.04 0.33 -0.86
C TYR A 105 -1.52 0.90 -2.17
N VAL A 106 -0.84 2.04 -2.15
CA VAL A 106 -0.21 2.56 -3.38
C VAL A 106 0.87 1.60 -3.88
N THR A 107 1.50 0.81 -3.00
CA THR A 107 2.54 -0.15 -3.38
C THR A 107 2.00 -1.44 -3.99
N LEU A 108 0.71 -1.74 -3.83
CA LEU A 108 0.07 -2.86 -4.55
C LEU A 108 -0.02 -2.62 -6.05
N PHE A 109 -0.10 -1.34 -6.45
CA PHE A 109 -0.47 -0.94 -7.80
C PHE A 109 0.64 -0.21 -8.55
N LYS A 110 1.76 0.06 -7.87
CA LYS A 110 2.98 0.60 -8.48
C LYS A 110 3.97 -0.51 -8.72
N ASP A 111 4.74 -0.38 -9.79
CA ASP A 111 5.82 -1.30 -10.04
C ASP A 111 6.89 -1.14 -8.94
N PRO A 112 7.42 -2.21 -8.34
CA PRO A 112 8.52 -2.12 -7.38
C PRO A 112 9.72 -1.31 -7.91
N ARG A 113 9.92 -1.29 -9.23
CA ARG A 113 10.97 -0.51 -9.92
C ARG A 113 10.71 1.00 -9.91
N ASP A 114 9.49 1.44 -9.65
CA ASP A 114 9.12 2.87 -9.54
C ASP A 114 9.49 3.46 -8.16
N PHE A 115 9.95 2.63 -7.23
CA PHE A 115 10.37 3.07 -5.90
C PHE A 115 11.89 3.22 -5.83
N GLU A 116 12.34 4.28 -5.16
CA GLU A 116 13.74 4.41 -4.77
C GLU A 116 14.14 3.21 -3.88
N PRO A 117 15.27 2.54 -4.12
CA PRO A 117 15.63 1.29 -3.43
C PRO A 117 15.58 1.39 -1.90
N ASN A 118 16.06 2.50 -1.35
CA ASN A 118 16.04 2.74 0.10
C ASN A 118 14.62 2.93 0.65
N THR A 119 13.72 3.54 -0.14
CA THR A 119 12.32 3.72 0.25
C THR A 119 11.59 2.39 0.28
N LEU A 120 11.83 1.54 -0.73
CA LEU A 120 11.25 0.20 -0.77
C LEU A 120 11.76 -0.66 0.39
N HIS A 121 13.04 -0.57 0.74
CA HIS A 121 13.62 -1.28 1.88
C HIS A 121 12.94 -0.89 3.21
N GLN A 122 12.86 0.42 3.50
CA GLN A 122 12.23 0.93 4.71
C GLN A 122 10.74 0.54 4.80
N LEU A 123 10.05 0.60 3.67
CA LEU A 123 8.65 0.20 3.56
C LEU A 123 8.49 -1.29 3.90
N LEU A 124 9.32 -2.17 3.34
CA LEU A 124 9.26 -3.61 3.62
C LEU A 124 9.59 -3.92 5.09
N GLU A 125 10.58 -3.24 5.67
CA GLU A 125 10.94 -3.39 7.08
C GLU A 125 9.77 -3.00 7.99
N GLU A 126 9.16 -1.83 7.74
CA GLU A 126 8.01 -1.36 8.52
C GLU A 126 6.80 -2.31 8.35
N LEU A 127 6.55 -2.83 7.15
CA LEU A 127 5.49 -3.80 6.89
C LEU A 127 5.71 -5.10 7.67
N PHE A 128 6.95 -5.60 7.65
CA PHE A 128 7.33 -6.82 8.33
C PHE A 128 7.14 -6.69 9.85
N ILE A 129 7.61 -5.58 10.45
CA ILE A 129 7.43 -5.30 11.87
C ILE A 129 5.94 -5.28 12.22
N LYS A 130 5.14 -4.51 11.50
CA LYS A 130 3.68 -4.43 11.74
C LYS A 130 2.99 -5.79 11.59
N PHE A 131 3.41 -6.59 10.60
CA PHE A 131 2.86 -7.92 10.38
C PHE A 131 3.17 -8.84 11.57
N VAL A 132 4.43 -8.90 11.99
CA VAL A 132 4.86 -9.73 13.13
C VAL A 132 4.17 -9.30 14.43
N GLU A 133 4.06 -7.99 14.69
CA GLU A 133 3.32 -7.47 15.85
C GLU A 133 1.86 -7.96 15.84
N ARG A 134 1.14 -7.78 14.74
CA ARG A 134 -0.27 -8.21 14.65
C ARG A 134 -0.44 -9.73 14.66
N PHE A 135 0.48 -10.45 14.02
CA PHE A 135 0.48 -11.90 14.02
C PHE A 135 0.72 -12.46 15.42
N THR A 136 1.70 -11.93 16.16
CA THR A 136 1.99 -12.37 17.54
C THR A 136 0.82 -12.08 18.48
N GLU A 137 0.16 -10.92 18.36
CA GLU A 137 -1.08 -10.60 19.08
C GLU A 137 -2.19 -11.63 18.79
N LEU A 138 -2.37 -12.01 17.52
CA LEU A 138 -3.37 -13.00 17.11
C LEU A 138 -3.02 -14.41 17.58
N ALA A 139 -1.76 -14.82 17.42
CA ALA A 139 -1.26 -16.12 17.83
C ALA A 139 -1.46 -16.35 19.33
N LYS A 140 -1.15 -15.34 20.16
CA LYS A 140 -1.43 -15.36 21.60
C LYS A 140 -2.92 -15.57 21.91
N LYS A 141 -3.81 -14.90 21.16
CA LYS A 141 -5.27 -15.04 21.34
C LYS A 141 -5.81 -16.43 20.99
N VAL A 142 -5.13 -17.15 20.10
CA VAL A 142 -5.52 -18.51 19.70
C VAL A 142 -4.73 -19.60 20.44
N GLY A 143 -3.93 -19.23 21.45
CA GLY A 143 -3.30 -20.16 22.39
C GLY A 143 -1.82 -20.46 22.16
N PHE A 144 -1.15 -19.79 21.22
CA PHE A 144 0.30 -19.96 21.03
C PHE A 144 1.06 -19.23 22.14
N ASN A 145 2.10 -19.88 22.67
CA ASN A 145 3.09 -19.22 23.51
C ASN A 145 4.19 -18.54 22.67
N GLU A 146 4.95 -17.63 23.29
CA GLU A 146 5.98 -16.85 22.58
C GLU A 146 7.06 -17.74 21.94
N ASN A 147 7.48 -18.79 22.64
CA ASN A 147 8.49 -19.72 22.13
C ASN A 147 8.00 -20.48 20.89
N GLU A 148 6.75 -20.94 20.85
CA GLU A 148 6.16 -21.57 19.68
C GLU A 148 6.17 -20.63 18.46
N ILE A 149 5.85 -19.35 18.67
CA ILE A 149 5.85 -18.35 17.60
C ILE A 149 7.27 -18.16 17.06
N TYR A 150 8.27 -17.98 17.92
CA TYR A 150 9.67 -17.82 17.49
C TYR A 150 10.21 -19.06 16.76
N GLN A 151 9.91 -20.26 17.28
CA GLN A 151 10.32 -21.52 16.67
C GLN A 151 9.71 -21.69 15.27
N HIS A 152 8.41 -21.39 15.11
CA HIS A 152 7.77 -21.49 13.81
C HIS A 152 8.23 -20.43 12.81
N LEU A 153 8.49 -19.19 13.25
CA LEU A 153 9.01 -18.11 12.40
C LEU A 153 10.44 -18.41 11.90
N LEU A 154 11.31 -18.96 12.74
CA LEU A 154 12.72 -19.17 12.40
C LEU A 154 12.96 -20.54 11.70
N ALA A 155 12.43 -21.63 12.26
CA ALA A 155 12.79 -22.97 11.82
C ALA A 155 12.21 -23.35 10.45
N ASN A 156 11.02 -22.85 10.10
CA ASN A 156 10.38 -23.16 8.82
C ASN A 156 10.86 -22.24 7.70
N THR A 157 11.10 -20.96 7.98
CA THR A 157 11.55 -19.98 6.97
C THR A 157 12.97 -20.28 6.48
N LEU A 158 13.86 -20.70 7.38
CA LEU A 158 15.24 -21.10 7.06
C LEU A 158 15.30 -22.45 6.33
N LYS A 159 14.48 -23.44 6.73
CA LYS A 159 14.40 -24.74 6.03
C LYS A 159 13.93 -24.60 4.58
N THR A 160 12.98 -23.70 4.31
CA THR A 160 12.47 -23.49 2.95
C THR A 160 13.48 -22.76 2.06
N HIS A 161 14.23 -21.78 2.60
CA HIS A 161 15.30 -21.11 1.83
C HIS A 161 16.49 -22.03 1.57
N SER A 162 16.92 -22.83 2.56
CA SER A 162 17.99 -23.82 2.42
C SER A 162 17.67 -24.87 1.33
N LYS A 163 16.44 -25.38 1.29
CA LYS A 163 16.02 -26.36 0.26
C LYS A 163 15.94 -25.75 -1.14
N LYS A 164 15.55 -24.48 -1.27
CA LYS A 164 15.50 -23.77 -2.56
C LYS A 164 16.92 -23.56 -3.13
N LEU A 165 17.84 -23.10 -2.29
CA LEU A 165 19.26 -22.93 -2.63
C LEU A 165 19.92 -24.26 -3.05
N HIS A 166 19.65 -25.37 -2.34
CA HIS A 166 20.20 -26.67 -2.73
C HIS A 166 19.63 -27.21 -4.05
N LYS A 167 18.36 -26.93 -4.37
CA LYS A 167 17.73 -27.35 -5.63
C LYS A 167 18.25 -26.56 -6.84
N GLU A 168 18.53 -25.27 -6.66
CA GLU A 168 19.13 -24.42 -7.71
C GLU A 168 20.58 -24.81 -8.03
N ILE A 169 21.33 -25.29 -7.03
CA ILE A 169 22.71 -25.77 -7.22
C ILE A 169 22.76 -27.17 -7.86
N SER A 170 21.75 -28.02 -7.61
CA SER A 170 21.70 -29.41 -8.12
C SER A 170 20.97 -29.59 -9.45
N GLY A 171 20.25 -28.58 -9.95
CA GLY A 171 19.62 -28.58 -11.28
C GLY A 171 20.47 -28.00 -12.40
N ASN A 172 21.72 -27.62 -12.11
CA ASN A 172 22.68 -27.01 -13.04
C ASN A 172 23.90 -27.91 -13.30
N GLN A 173 23.78 -29.22 -13.04
CA GLN A 173 24.74 -30.27 -13.41
C GLN A 173 24.11 -31.21 -14.44
#